data_AF-A0A916ID19-F1
#
_entry.id   AF-A0A916ID19-F1
#
_cell.length_a   1.000
_cell.length_b   1.000
_cell.length_c   1.000
_cell.angle_alpha   90.00
_cell.angle_beta   90.00
_cell.angle_gamma   90.00
#
_symmetry.space_group_name_H-M   'P 1'
#
loop_
_entity.id
_entity.type
_entity.pdbx_description
1 polymer ?
#
loop_
_entity_poly.entity_id
_entity_poly.type
_entity_poly.pdbx_seq_one_letter_code
_entity_poly.pdbx_strand_id
1 'polypeptide(L)' 'MSEHDTSNSWVRRCAQRLQWRHGMTPDVATELATEAFACVGADGGCPERTADEMLRMPMEV' A
#
# COMPACT_ATOMS: atom_id res chain seq x y z
N MET A 1 1.54 20.13 8.76
CA MET A 1 0.81 19.22 7.85
C MET A 1 1.09 17.83 8.36
N SER A 2 0.07 17.19 8.93
CA SER A 2 0.20 16.05 9.82
C SER A 2 0.49 14.76 9.04
N GLU A 3 1.40 13.92 9.52
CA GLU A 3 1.77 12.60 8.94
C GLU A 3 0.57 11.67 8.67
N HIS A 4 -0.55 11.92 9.35
CA HIS A 4 -1.83 11.24 9.11
C HIS A 4 -2.46 11.49 7.73
N ASP A 5 -2.25 12.67 7.12
CA ASP A 5 -2.78 12.97 5.78
C ASP A 5 -2.01 12.22 4.68
N THR A 6 -0.69 12.13 4.83
CA THR A 6 0.18 11.40 3.89
C THR A 6 -0.13 9.90 3.93
N SER A 7 -0.28 9.34 5.13
CA SER A 7 -0.60 7.94 5.39
C SER A 7 -1.91 7.52 4.70
N ASN A 8 -2.97 8.32 4.86
CA ASN A 8 -4.27 8.05 4.22
C ASN A 8 -4.20 8.16 2.68
N SER A 9 -3.46 9.14 2.15
CA SER A 9 -3.32 9.31 0.70
C SER A 9 -2.60 8.14 0.03
N TRP A 10 -1.63 7.55 0.74
CA TRP A 10 -0.85 6.41 0.27
C TRP A 10 -1.68 5.13 0.24
N VAL A 11 -2.36 4.79 1.34
CA VAL A 11 -3.22 3.59 1.45
C VAL A 11 -4.24 3.59 0.31
N ARG A 12 -4.85 4.74 0.05
CA ARG A 12 -5.83 4.90 -1.02
C ARG A 12 -5.26 4.64 -2.42
N ARG A 13 -4.05 5.13 -2.73
CA ARG A 13 -3.39 4.89 -4.03
C ARG A 13 -3.02 3.42 -4.20
N CYS A 14 -2.51 2.78 -3.16
CA CYS A 14 -2.11 1.38 -3.21
C CYS A 14 -3.31 0.46 -3.36
N ALA A 15 -4.38 0.71 -2.60
CA ALA A 15 -5.65 0.00 -2.75
C ALA A 15 -6.19 0.12 -4.19
N GLN A 16 -6.14 1.31 -4.80
CA GLN A 16 -6.54 1.49 -6.20
C GLN A 16 -5.68 0.68 -7.16
N ARG A 17 -4.35 0.64 -6.98
CA ARG A 17 -3.47 -0.17 -7.85
C ARG A 17 -3.72 -1.66 -7.68
N LEU A 18 -3.94 -2.14 -6.45
CA LEU A 18 -4.29 -3.54 -6.17
C LEU A 18 -5.61 -3.93 -6.85
N GLN A 19 -6.63 -3.07 -6.76
CA GLN A 19 -7.89 -3.27 -7.48
C GLN A 19 -7.67 -3.36 -9.00
N TRP A 20 -6.91 -2.44 -9.58
CA TRP A 20 -6.72 -2.36 -11.03
C TRP A 20 -5.85 -3.47 -11.59
N ARG A 21 -4.79 -3.86 -10.86
CA ARG A 21 -3.78 -4.80 -11.34
C ARG A 21 -4.11 -6.25 -11.00
N HIS A 22 -4.84 -6.48 -9.91
CA HIS A 22 -5.15 -7.82 -9.40
C HIS A 22 -6.65 -8.11 -9.29
N GLY A 23 -7.53 -7.17 -9.67
CA GLY A 23 -8.97 -7.39 -9.65
C GLY A 23 -9.56 -7.56 -8.24
N MET A 24 -8.83 -7.13 -7.21
CA MET A 24 -9.27 -7.25 -5.82
C MET A 24 -10.48 -6.38 -5.53
N THR A 25 -11.28 -6.78 -4.53
CA THR A 25 -12.35 -5.93 -4.02
C THR A 25 -11.78 -4.73 -3.26
N PRO A 26 -12.52 -3.61 -3.16
CA PRO A 26 -12.06 -2.42 -2.47
C PRO A 26 -11.64 -2.68 -1.02
N ASP A 27 -12.37 -3.54 -0.31
CA ASP A 27 -12.12 -3.86 1.10
C ASP A 27 -10.78 -4.61 1.26
N VAL A 28 -10.59 -5.69 0.50
CA VAL A 28 -9.35 -6.50 0.51
C VAL A 28 -8.14 -5.65 0.10
N ALA A 29 -8.31 -4.81 -0.92
CA ALA A 29 -7.23 -3.93 -1.39
C ALA A 29 -6.86 -2.85 -0.35
N THR A 30 -7.82 -2.36 0.41
CA THR A 30 -7.60 -1.36 1.47
C THR A 30 -6.96 -1.98 2.69
N GLU A 31 -7.38 -3.18 3.08
CA GLU A 31 -6.78 -3.96 4.16
C GLU A 31 -5.31 -4.28 3.87
N LEU A 32 -5.02 -4.87 2.70
CA LEU A 32 -3.65 -5.18 2.27
C LEU A 32 -2.77 -3.92 2.16
N ALA A 33 -3.31 -2.82 1.65
CA ALA A 33 -2.58 -1.56 1.62
C ALA A 33 -2.26 -1.10 3.05
N THR A 34 -3.23 -1.12 3.96
CA THR A 34 -3.03 -0.69 5.35
C THR A 34 -1.98 -1.54 6.07
N GLU A 35 -2.01 -2.86 5.89
CA GLU A 35 -1.00 -3.78 6.42
C GLU A 35 0.39 -3.47 5.84
N ALA A 36 0.48 -3.28 4.52
CA ALA A 36 1.74 -2.91 3.88
C ALA A 36 2.28 -1.57 4.42
N PHE A 37 1.41 -0.58 4.67
CA PHE A 37 1.81 0.67 5.29
C PHE A 37 2.36 0.47 6.70
N ALA A 38 1.68 -0.35 7.51
CA ALA A 38 2.08 -0.65 8.88
C ALA A 38 3.42 -1.39 8.95
N CYS A 39 3.63 -2.38 8.07
CA CYS A 39 4.90 -3.10 7.96
C CYS A 39 6.06 -2.17 7.64
N VAL A 40 5.87 -1.23 6.71
CA VAL A 40 6.95 -0.37 6.26
C VAL A 40 7.17 0.84 7.19
N GLY A 41 6.11 1.38 7.80
CA GLY A 41 6.21 2.44 8.80
C GLY A 41 6.95 2.01 10.08
N ALA A 42 6.96 0.71 10.39
CA ALA A 42 7.69 0.17 11.54
C ALA A 42 9.23 0.21 11.39
N ASP A 43 9.75 0.21 10.16
CA ASP A 43 11.19 0.17 9.89
C ASP A 43 11.83 1.57 9.74
N GLY A 44 11.08 2.66 9.92
CA GLY A 44 11.60 4.03 9.86
C GLY A 44 12.12 4.47 8.48
N GLY A 45 11.89 3.68 7.43
CA GLY A 45 12.21 4.01 6.04
C GLY A 45 11.05 4.73 5.31
N CYS A 46 11.35 5.42 4.20
CA CYS A 46 10.32 6.05 3.35
C CYS A 46 9.31 5.01 2.87
N PRO A 47 8.06 4.99 3.40
CA PRO A 47 7.16 3.89 3.21
C PRO A 47 6.65 3.73 1.78
N GLU A 48 6.67 4.85 1.06
CA GLU A 48 6.29 4.94 -0.34
C GLU A 48 7.18 4.11 -1.25
N ARG A 49 8.51 4.11 -1.03
CA ARG A 49 9.45 3.45 -1.94
C ARG A 49 9.45 1.94 -1.77
N THR A 50 9.52 1.47 -0.52
CA THR A 50 9.50 0.03 -0.20
C THR A 50 8.21 -0.63 -0.64
N ALA A 51 7.07 0.06 -0.48
CA ALA A 51 5.81 -0.52 -0.89
C ALA A 51 5.59 -0.44 -2.41
N ASP A 52 6.15 0.56 -3.12
CA ASP A 52 6.20 0.57 -4.58
C ASP A 52 7.05 -0.61 -5.12
N GLU A 53 8.11 -0.98 -4.40
CA GLU A 53 8.92 -2.18 -4.68
C GLU A 53 8.10 -3.46 -4.42
N MET A 54 7.37 -3.55 -3.31
CA MET A 54 6.48 -4.68 -3.02
C MET A 54 5.37 -4.83 -4.07
N LEU A 55 4.73 -3.74 -4.47
CA LEU A 55 3.69 -3.73 -5.50
C LEU A 55 4.24 -4.04 -6.91
N ARG A 56 5.55 -3.85 -7.14
CA ARG A 56 6.21 -4.23 -8.38
C ARG A 56 6.55 -5.71 -8.45
N MET A 57 6.55 -6.44 -7.34
CA MET A 57 6.79 -7.87 -7.34
C MET A 57 5.67 -8.59 -8.11
N PRO A 58 6.00 -9.50 -9.03
CA PRO A 58 5.00 -10.37 -9.62
C PRO A 58 4.40 -11.22 -8.49
N MET A 59 3.07 -11.21 -8.35
CA MET A 59 2.42 -12.23 -7.53
C MET A 59 2.67 -13.56 -8.22
N GLU A 60 3.52 -14.41 -7.63
CA GLU A 60 3.64 -15.80 -8.06
C GLU A 60 2.24 -16.43 -7.99
N VAL A 61 1.75 -16.85 -9.16
CA VAL A 61 0.43 -17.45 -9.37
C VAL A 61 0.51 -18.95 -9.22
#